data_AF-A0A366I9C7-F1
#
_entry.id   AF-A0A366I9C7-F1
#
_cell.length_a   1.000
_cell.length_b   1.000
_cell.length_c   1.000
_cell.angle_alpha   90.00
_cell.angle_beta   90.00
_cell.angle_gamma   90.00
#
_symmetry.space_group_name_H-M   'P 1'
#
loop_
_entity.id
_entity.type
_entity.pdbx_description
1 polymer ?
#
loop_
_entity_poly.entity_id
_entity_poly.type
_entity_poly.pdbx_seq_one_letter_code
_entity_poly.pdbx_strand_id
1 'polypeptide(L)'
;MKLIRKRRNRYALSLAASIYLTVWLGKAFMLEVVFAFGAISLISLLLLVRQSRLLYDATLIWDNRILAVPSALISMPGPQMKKDTGETVVSTFGILIGSEIYRWGLDGVHGVRLHTAQIDKERMYLTFGDASKTTRVELLHGMTEKQAILDAAQTLLRETGVTAEIINWK
;
A
#
# COMPACT_ATOMS: atom_id res chain seq x y z
N MET A 1 2.88 6.32 4.42
CA MET A 1 4.08 5.65 4.99
C MET A 1 4.38 5.88 6.48
N LYS A 2 4.42 7.13 6.99
CA LYS A 2 4.85 7.43 8.38
C LYS A 2 4.09 6.62 9.44
N LEU A 3 2.79 6.43 9.24
CA LEU A 3 1.93 5.63 10.14
C LEU A 3 2.30 4.14 10.17
N ILE A 4 2.60 3.53 9.00
CA ILE A 4 3.00 2.12 8.89
C ILE A 4 4.32 1.90 9.65
N ARG A 5 5.30 2.79 9.45
CA ARG A 5 6.58 2.76 10.16
C ARG A 5 6.40 2.91 11.68
N LYS A 6 5.58 3.86 12.13
CA LYS A 6 5.25 4.06 13.57
C LYS A 6 4.61 2.81 14.18
N ARG A 7 3.72 2.12 13.43
CA ARG A 7 3.07 0.89 13.90
C ARG A 7 4.05 -0.28 14.05
N ARG A 8 4.92 -0.49 13.05
CA ARG A 8 6.01 -1.48 13.13
C ARG A 8 6.89 -1.24 14.36
N ASN A 9 7.34 0.00 14.58
CA ASN A 9 8.22 0.32 15.70
C ASN A 9 7.57 0.05 17.06
N ARG A 10 6.25 0.28 17.21
CA ARG A 10 5.52 -0.07 18.43
C ARG A 10 5.50 -1.59 18.68
N TYR A 11 5.26 -2.41 17.65
CA TYR A 11 5.30 -3.86 17.80
C TYR A 11 6.72 -4.38 18.10
N ALA A 12 7.75 -3.78 17.49
CA ALA A 12 9.14 -4.12 17.79
C ALA A 12 9.49 -3.80 19.26
N LEU A 13 9.06 -2.64 19.77
CA LEU A 13 9.26 -2.25 21.16
C LEU A 13 8.53 -3.20 22.13
N SER A 14 7.26 -3.54 21.83
CA SER A 14 6.48 -4.50 22.62
C SER A 14 7.15 -5.87 22.69
N LEU A 15 7.67 -6.36 21.55
CA LEU A 15 8.38 -7.63 21.47
C LEU A 15 9.69 -7.61 22.28
N ALA A 16 10.47 -6.52 22.19
CA ALA A 16 11.70 -6.38 22.97
C ALA A 16 11.41 -6.36 24.48
N ALA A 17 10.37 -5.62 24.89
CA ALA A 17 9.94 -5.56 26.29
C ALA A 17 9.45 -6.92 26.81
N SER A 18 8.64 -7.65 26.02
CA SER A 18 8.14 -8.96 26.43
C SER A 18 9.25 -10.01 26.55
N ILE A 19 10.21 -10.03 25.63
CA ILE A 19 11.37 -10.94 25.71
C ILE A 19 12.21 -10.61 26.95
N TYR A 20 12.49 -9.32 27.19
CA TYR A 20 13.24 -8.89 28.37
C TYR A 20 12.56 -9.32 29.68
N LEU A 21 11.24 -9.10 29.80
CA LEU A 21 10.46 -9.52 30.96
C LEU A 21 10.42 -11.03 31.13
N THR A 22 10.31 -11.78 30.03
CA THR A 22 10.33 -13.27 30.06
C THR A 22 11.65 -13.79 30.62
N VAL A 23 12.78 -13.24 30.18
CA VAL A 23 14.12 -13.64 30.66
C VAL A 23 14.30 -13.28 32.14
N TRP A 24 13.83 -12.10 32.56
CA TRP A 24 13.92 -11.66 33.95
C TRP A 24 13.06 -12.56 34.87
N LEU A 25 11.81 -12.80 34.51
CA LEU A 25 10.87 -13.59 35.31
C LEU A 25 11.19 -15.08 35.32
N GLY A 26 11.84 -15.59 34.27
CA GLY A 26 12.40 -16.94 34.26
C GLY A 26 13.40 -17.17 35.39
N LYS A 27 14.17 -16.14 35.78
CA LYS A 27 15.06 -16.22 36.96
C LYS A 27 14.29 -16.31 38.28
N ALA A 28 13.06 -15.81 38.32
CA ALA A 28 12.19 -15.83 39.50
C ALA A 28 11.32 -17.10 39.60
N PHE A 29 11.50 -18.09 38.71
CA PHE A 29 10.74 -19.36 38.67
C PHE A 29 9.20 -19.22 38.63
N MET A 30 8.67 -18.08 38.18
CA MET A 30 7.22 -17.86 38.02
C MET A 30 6.71 -18.36 36.67
N LEU A 31 6.53 -19.68 36.55
CA LEU A 31 6.19 -20.35 35.29
C LEU A 31 4.92 -19.81 34.62
N GLU A 32 3.84 -19.57 35.37
CA GLU A 32 2.58 -19.03 34.81
C GLU A 32 2.78 -17.68 34.10
N VAL A 33 3.56 -16.80 34.71
CA VAL A 33 3.84 -15.45 34.18
C VAL A 33 4.75 -15.54 32.95
N VAL A 34 5.73 -16.46 32.97
CA VAL A 34 6.60 -16.75 31.82
C VAL A 34 5.79 -17.23 30.61
N PHE A 35 4.80 -18.12 30.79
CA PHE A 35 3.92 -18.56 29.71
C PHE A 35 3.08 -17.41 29.13
N ALA A 36 2.53 -16.55 29.98
CA ALA A 36 1.76 -15.38 29.54
C ALA A 36 2.62 -14.42 28.68
N PHE A 37 3.85 -14.08 29.12
CA PHE A 37 4.75 -13.24 28.34
C PHE A 37 5.28 -13.93 27.07
N GLY A 38 5.41 -15.26 27.08
CA GLY A 38 5.70 -16.06 25.90
C GLY A 38 4.60 -15.90 24.83
N ALA A 39 3.34 -16.02 25.21
CA ALA A 39 2.20 -15.80 24.31
C ALA A 39 2.15 -14.36 23.76
N ILE A 40 2.37 -13.36 24.62
CA ILE A 40 2.46 -11.95 24.21
C ILE A 40 3.59 -11.73 23.20
N SER A 41 4.75 -12.36 23.43
CA SER A 41 5.89 -12.29 22.51
C SER A 41 5.55 -12.88 21.15
N LEU A 42 4.90 -14.06 21.13
CA LEU A 42 4.47 -14.70 19.88
C LEU A 42 3.47 -13.84 19.10
N ILE A 43 2.46 -13.28 19.76
CA ILE A 43 1.49 -12.37 19.14
C ILE A 43 2.18 -11.11 18.60
N SER A 44 3.10 -10.54 19.38
CA SER A 44 3.86 -9.35 18.98
C SER A 44 4.73 -9.62 17.77
N LEU A 45 5.37 -10.79 17.70
CA LEU A 45 6.15 -11.24 16.56
C LEU A 45 5.28 -11.39 15.30
N LEU A 46 4.11 -12.04 15.39
CA LEU A 46 3.19 -12.18 14.27
C LEU A 46 2.72 -10.82 13.73
N LEU A 47 2.36 -9.89 14.63
CA LEU A 47 2.00 -8.52 14.26
C LEU A 47 3.16 -7.75 13.62
N LEU A 48 4.38 -7.95 14.12
CA LEU A 48 5.59 -7.33 13.57
C LEU A 48 5.88 -7.85 12.16
N VAL A 49 5.79 -9.16 11.92
CA VAL A 49 5.98 -9.76 10.59
C VAL A 49 4.95 -9.21 9.62
N ARG A 50 3.67 -9.19 10.02
CA ARG A 50 2.58 -8.63 9.20
C ARG A 50 2.81 -7.16 8.84
N GLN A 51 3.20 -6.33 9.79
CA GLN A 51 3.50 -4.92 9.51
C GLN A 51 4.77 -4.73 8.69
N SER A 52 5.76 -5.60 8.84
CA SER A 52 6.99 -5.52 8.05
C SER A 52 6.74 -5.85 6.60
N ARG A 53 5.87 -6.84 6.30
CA ARG A 53 5.40 -7.10 4.94
C ARG A 53 4.62 -5.92 4.35
N LEU A 54 3.70 -5.32 5.11
CA LEU A 54 2.99 -4.11 4.67
C LEU A 54 3.93 -2.93 4.38
N LEU A 55 5.00 -2.79 5.17
CA LEU A 55 6.00 -1.76 4.93
C LEU A 55 6.82 -2.07 3.68
N TYR A 56 7.18 -3.33 3.47
CA TYR A 56 7.87 -3.78 2.26
C TYR A 56 7.03 -3.49 1.01
N ASP A 57 5.73 -3.85 1.01
CA ASP A 57 4.82 -3.57 -0.11
C ASP A 57 4.70 -2.05 -0.36
N ALA A 58 4.57 -1.25 0.69
CA ALA A 58 4.52 0.20 0.57
C ALA A 58 5.81 0.77 -0.01
N THR A 59 6.96 0.27 0.42
CA THR A 59 8.28 0.67 -0.07
C THR A 59 8.44 0.29 -1.54
N LEU A 60 8.03 -0.92 -1.93
CA LEU A 60 8.09 -1.37 -3.32
C LEU A 60 7.28 -0.47 -4.26
N ILE A 61 6.07 -0.07 -3.84
CA ILE A 61 5.24 0.88 -4.58
C ILE A 61 5.88 2.27 -4.63
N TRP A 62 6.52 2.70 -3.54
CA TRP A 62 7.15 4.00 -3.47
C TRP A 62 8.47 4.11 -4.23
N ASP A 63 9.22 3.02 -4.37
CA ASP A 63 10.49 3.04 -5.09
C ASP A 63 10.26 2.91 -6.61
N ASN A 64 9.09 2.41 -7.03
CA ASN A 64 8.71 2.22 -8.43
C ASN A 64 7.57 3.16 -8.84
N ARG A 65 7.67 4.47 -8.55
CA ARG A 65 6.59 5.45 -8.80
C ARG A 65 6.49 5.73 -10.30
N ILE A 66 5.29 5.58 -10.84
CA ILE A 66 4.92 6.05 -12.18
C ILE A 66 4.38 7.48 -12.07
N LEU A 67 3.52 7.71 -11.08
CA LEU A 67 2.90 9.01 -10.83
C LEU A 67 2.79 9.25 -9.32
N ALA A 68 3.19 10.43 -8.86
CA ALA A 68 2.99 10.86 -7.49
C ALA A 68 2.13 12.13 -7.48
N VAL A 69 0.97 12.06 -6.83
CA VAL A 69 0.02 13.17 -6.77
C VAL A 69 -0.16 13.65 -5.33
N PRO A 70 -0.01 14.96 -5.05
CA PRO A 70 -0.05 15.49 -3.69
C PRO A 70 -1.38 15.30 -2.94
N SER A 71 -2.52 15.10 -3.60
CA SER A 71 -3.82 14.91 -2.95
C SER A 71 -4.87 14.39 -3.94
N ALA A 72 -5.12 13.08 -3.95
CA ALA A 72 -6.20 12.54 -4.77
C ALA A 72 -7.52 12.55 -3.98
N LEU A 73 -8.54 13.26 -4.48
CA LEU A 73 -9.92 12.99 -4.11
C LEU A 73 -10.35 11.75 -4.88
N ILE A 74 -10.48 10.63 -4.17
CA ILE A 74 -10.87 9.34 -4.76
C ILE A 74 -12.36 9.15 -4.57
N SER A 75 -13.10 8.94 -5.67
CA SER A 75 -14.46 8.42 -5.61
C SER A 75 -14.41 6.92 -5.91
N MET A 76 -14.81 6.10 -4.94
CA MET A 76 -14.96 4.65 -5.08
C MET A 76 -16.44 4.27 -4.93
N PRO A 77 -16.95 3.27 -5.66
CA PRO A 77 -18.24 2.67 -5.33
C PRO A 77 -18.08 1.75 -4.10
N GLY A 78 -18.33 2.28 -2.89
CA GLY A 78 -18.21 1.55 -1.62
C GLY A 78 -18.11 2.47 -0.38
N PRO A 79 -18.26 1.96 0.86
CA PRO A 79 -18.53 2.81 2.03
C PRO A 79 -17.36 3.73 2.37
N GLN A 80 -17.60 5.02 2.10
CA GLN A 80 -16.91 6.23 2.57
C GLN A 80 -15.42 6.08 2.94
N MET A 81 -14.56 6.53 2.02
CA MET A 81 -13.13 6.66 2.27
C MET A 81 -12.79 8.02 2.90
N LYS A 82 -11.93 8.00 3.91
CA LYS A 82 -11.44 9.16 4.65
C LYS A 82 -10.60 10.06 3.73
N LYS A 83 -10.79 11.39 3.83
CA LYS A 83 -9.83 12.38 3.32
C LYS A 83 -8.49 12.18 4.05
N ASP A 84 -7.63 11.32 3.51
CA ASP A 84 -6.26 11.23 3.99
C ASP A 84 -5.43 12.20 3.14
N THR A 85 -4.91 13.26 3.78
CA THR A 85 -4.13 14.35 3.17
C THR A 85 -2.75 13.91 2.67
N GLY A 86 -2.55 12.61 2.46
CA GLY A 86 -1.29 12.01 2.07
C GLY A 86 -1.09 11.98 0.56
N GLU A 87 0.17 12.03 0.13
CA GLU A 87 0.56 11.76 -1.26
C GLU A 87 -0.02 10.42 -1.72
N THR A 88 -0.66 10.45 -2.89
CA THR A 88 -1.10 9.25 -3.61
C THR A 88 -0.03 8.88 -4.62
N VAL A 89 0.42 7.63 -4.59
CA VAL A 89 1.47 7.13 -5.48
C VAL A 89 0.90 5.99 -6.29
N VAL A 90 0.96 6.13 -7.62
CA VAL A 90 0.69 5.06 -8.57
C VAL A 90 2.02 4.46 -9.00
N SER A 91 2.11 3.14 -8.97
CA SER A 91 3.31 2.35 -9.25
C SER A 91 2.99 1.16 -10.14
N THR A 92 4.03 0.57 -10.70
CA THR A 92 4.00 -0.74 -11.35
C THR A 92 3.33 -1.82 -10.50
N PHE A 93 3.48 -1.76 -9.19
CA PHE A 93 3.01 -2.80 -8.25
C PHE A 93 1.74 -2.44 -7.46
N GLY A 94 1.16 -1.28 -7.71
CA GLY A 94 -0.04 -0.86 -6.97
C GLY A 94 -0.21 0.65 -6.80
N ILE A 95 -1.15 0.99 -5.92
CA ILE A 95 -1.40 2.36 -5.45
C ILE A 95 -1.17 2.41 -3.95
N LEU A 96 -0.43 3.42 -3.51
CA LEU A 96 -0.31 3.80 -2.11
C LEU A 96 -1.07 5.10 -1.89
N ILE A 97 -2.11 5.07 -1.05
CA ILE A 97 -2.91 6.24 -0.66
C ILE A 97 -2.79 6.41 0.85
N GLY A 98 -1.92 7.33 1.28
CA GLY A 98 -1.66 7.55 2.71
C GLY A 98 -1.05 6.33 3.42
N SER A 99 -1.90 5.50 4.02
CA SER A 99 -1.53 4.21 4.64
C SER A 99 -2.21 2.99 4.04
N GLU A 100 -3.10 3.19 3.06
CA GLU A 100 -3.76 2.12 2.33
C GLU A 100 -2.94 1.71 1.11
N ILE A 101 -2.92 0.41 0.84
CA ILE A 101 -2.17 -0.19 -0.24
C ILE A 101 -3.14 -1.02 -1.08
N TYR A 102 -3.23 -0.69 -2.37
CA TYR A 102 -3.95 -1.46 -3.37
C TYR A 102 -2.89 -2.13 -4.25
N ARG A 103 -2.77 -3.44 -4.15
CA ARG A 103 -1.68 -4.21 -4.77
C ARG A 103 -2.15 -4.77 -6.13
N TRP A 104 -1.25 -4.75 -7.10
CA TRP A 104 -1.37 -5.56 -8.32
C TRP A 104 0.02 -5.96 -8.82
N GLY A 105 0.08 -6.96 -9.71
CA GLY A 105 1.33 -7.34 -10.38
C GLY A 105 2.39 -8.00 -9.49
N LEU A 106 2.07 -8.33 -8.22
CA LEU A 106 2.99 -8.99 -7.28
C LEU A 106 2.90 -10.52 -7.32
N ASP A 107 1.69 -11.07 -7.50
CA ASP A 107 1.46 -12.52 -7.45
C ASP A 107 1.43 -13.15 -8.87
N GLY A 108 2.07 -12.49 -9.84
CA GLY A 108 2.16 -12.95 -11.23
C GLY A 108 0.81 -13.07 -11.94
N VAL A 109 0.67 -14.08 -12.81
CA VAL A 109 -0.51 -14.26 -13.68
C VAL A 109 -1.79 -14.58 -12.91
N HIS A 110 -1.66 -15.20 -11.73
CA HIS A 110 -2.79 -15.63 -10.89
C HIS A 110 -3.20 -14.57 -9.85
N GLY A 111 -2.47 -13.46 -9.80
CA GLY A 111 -2.72 -12.37 -8.85
C GLY A 111 -3.71 -11.32 -9.35
N VAL A 112 -3.91 -10.31 -8.52
CA VAL A 112 -4.57 -9.06 -8.91
C VAL A 112 -3.72 -8.35 -9.95
N ARG A 113 -4.34 -7.91 -11.05
CA ARG A 113 -3.68 -7.26 -12.19
C ARG A 113 -4.34 -5.93 -12.50
N LEU A 114 -3.55 -4.99 -13.00
CA LEU A 114 -4.09 -3.80 -13.64
C LEU A 114 -4.67 -4.23 -15.00
N HIS A 115 -5.94 -3.90 -15.24
CA HIS A 115 -6.66 -4.25 -16.47
C HIS A 115 -6.75 -3.06 -17.42
N THR A 116 -7.16 -1.90 -16.91
CA THR A 116 -7.34 -0.71 -17.72
C THR A 116 -6.84 0.53 -16.98
N ALA A 117 -6.27 1.44 -17.74
CA ALA A 117 -5.90 2.77 -17.31
C ALA A 117 -6.53 3.78 -18.27
N GLN A 118 -7.21 4.79 -17.74
CA GLN A 118 -7.72 5.92 -18.51
C GLN A 118 -7.23 7.21 -17.87
N ILE A 119 -6.80 8.17 -18.67
CA ILE A 119 -6.33 9.47 -18.20
C ILE A 119 -7.13 10.53 -18.95
N ASP A 120 -7.84 11.37 -18.22
CA ASP A 120 -8.49 12.55 -18.77
C ASP A 120 -7.70 13.83 -18.40
N LYS A 121 -8.33 15.00 -18.49
CA LYS A 121 -7.67 16.27 -18.21
C LYS A 121 -7.37 16.51 -16.72
N GLU A 122 -8.17 15.93 -15.82
CA GLU A 122 -8.09 16.17 -14.38
C GLU A 122 -7.88 14.88 -13.58
N ARG A 123 -8.36 13.75 -14.12
CA ARG A 123 -8.57 12.48 -13.44
C ARG A 123 -7.96 11.32 -14.19
N MET A 124 -7.55 10.33 -13.41
CA MET A 124 -7.00 9.07 -13.88
C MET A 124 -7.81 7.94 -13.25
N TYR A 125 -8.27 7.03 -14.09
CA TYR A 125 -9.07 5.88 -13.69
C TYR A 125 -8.26 4.61 -13.88
N LEU A 126 -8.14 3.82 -12.82
CA LEU A 126 -7.42 2.56 -12.81
C LEU A 126 -8.37 1.43 -12.41
N THR A 127 -8.55 0.46 -13.29
CA THR A 127 -9.33 -0.74 -12.98
C THR A 127 -8.39 -1.91 -12.80
N PHE A 128 -8.43 -2.54 -11.63
CA PHE A 128 -7.60 -3.69 -11.30
C PHE A 128 -8.41 -4.76 -10.59
N GLY A 129 -7.98 -6.01 -10.70
CA GLY A 129 -8.73 -7.13 -10.15
C GLY A 129 -8.12 -8.47 -10.48
N ASP A 130 -8.79 -9.50 -10.01
CA ASP A 130 -8.59 -10.87 -10.46
C ASP A 130 -9.89 -11.40 -11.08
N ALA A 131 -9.95 -12.69 -11.38
CA ALA A 131 -11.12 -13.33 -11.95
C ALA A 131 -12.38 -13.25 -11.06
N SER A 132 -12.22 -13.00 -9.77
CA SER A 132 -13.33 -12.94 -8.80
C SER A 132 -13.86 -11.53 -8.57
N LYS A 133 -12.98 -10.53 -8.58
CA LYS A 133 -13.34 -9.16 -8.21
C LYS A 133 -12.50 -8.12 -8.94
N THR A 134 -13.20 -7.16 -9.54
CA THR A 134 -12.62 -5.94 -10.12
C THR A 134 -12.95 -4.72 -9.28
N THR A 135 -11.99 -3.81 -9.14
CA THR A 135 -12.09 -2.56 -8.39
C THR A 135 -11.62 -1.42 -9.30
N ARG A 136 -12.34 -0.30 -9.33
CA ARG A 136 -11.97 0.90 -10.08
C ARG A 136 -11.65 2.03 -9.13
N VAL A 137 -10.43 2.56 -9.22
CA VAL A 137 -9.96 3.72 -8.46
C VAL A 137 -9.91 4.94 -9.36
N GLU A 138 -10.41 6.06 -8.86
CA GLU A 138 -10.34 7.37 -9.50
C GLU A 138 -9.36 8.27 -8.74
N LEU A 139 -8.47 8.92 -9.46
CA LEU A 139 -7.40 9.74 -8.90
C LEU A 139 -7.47 11.11 -9.55
N LEU A 140 -7.43 12.21 -8.81
CA LEU A 140 -7.01 13.48 -9.40
C LEU A 140 -5.50 13.40 -9.65
N HIS A 141 -5.03 13.76 -10.85
CA HIS A 141 -3.59 13.70 -11.18
C HIS A 141 -2.89 15.06 -11.21
N GLY A 142 -3.63 16.16 -11.37
CA GLY A 142 -3.07 17.52 -11.33
C GLY A 142 -2.06 17.85 -12.44
N MET A 143 -1.96 17.01 -13.47
CA MET A 143 -1.09 17.26 -14.62
C MET A 143 -1.72 18.33 -15.50
N THR A 144 -1.04 19.45 -15.66
CA THR A 144 -1.53 20.59 -16.45
C THR A 144 -1.06 20.55 -17.91
N GLU A 145 0.03 19.83 -18.18
CA GLU A 145 0.67 19.75 -19.49
C GLU A 145 0.36 18.42 -20.18
N LYS A 146 0.08 18.48 -21.49
CA LYS A 146 -0.16 17.28 -22.32
C LYS A 146 1.03 16.32 -22.28
N GLN A 147 2.24 16.86 -22.27
CA GLN A 147 3.46 16.06 -22.28
C GLN A 147 3.56 15.18 -21.03
N ALA A 148 3.23 15.70 -19.85
CA ALA A 148 3.22 14.94 -18.61
C ALA A 148 2.24 13.74 -18.67
N ILE A 149 1.08 13.91 -19.31
CA ILE A 149 0.12 12.81 -19.52
C ILE A 149 0.70 11.75 -20.46
N LEU A 150 1.33 12.17 -21.55
CA LEU A 150 1.95 11.25 -22.52
C LEU A 150 3.09 10.47 -21.88
N ASP A 151 3.95 11.14 -21.10
CA ASP A 151 5.05 10.52 -20.38
C ASP A 151 4.55 9.52 -19.33
N ALA A 152 3.49 9.88 -18.60
CA ALA A 152 2.83 9.00 -17.64
C ALA A 152 2.23 7.78 -18.34
N ALA A 153 1.49 7.97 -19.45
CA ALA A 153 0.90 6.89 -20.24
C ALA A 153 1.96 5.93 -20.82
N GLN A 154 3.06 6.48 -21.34
CA GLN A 154 4.16 5.69 -21.87
C GLN A 154 4.88 4.90 -20.77
N THR A 155 5.08 5.51 -19.60
CA THR A 155 5.65 4.82 -18.44
C THR A 155 4.72 3.70 -17.96
N LEU A 156 3.41 3.95 -17.92
CA LEU A 156 2.41 2.94 -17.58
C LEU A 156 2.47 1.73 -18.51
N LEU A 157 2.54 1.97 -19.81
CA LEU A 157 2.67 0.91 -20.80
C LEU A 157 3.99 0.14 -20.63
N ARG A 158 5.12 0.84 -20.45
CA ARG A 158 6.44 0.21 -20.31
C ARG A 158 6.52 -0.68 -19.07
N GLU A 159 5.99 -0.19 -17.95
CA GLU A 159 6.14 -0.85 -16.65
C GLU A 159 5.08 -1.93 -16.41
N THR A 160 3.84 -1.70 -16.85
CA THR A 160 2.71 -2.61 -16.55
C THR A 160 2.21 -3.41 -17.76
N GLY A 161 2.59 -3.02 -18.97
CA GLY A 161 2.03 -3.55 -20.21
C GLY A 161 0.61 -3.05 -20.53
N VAL A 162 0.02 -2.19 -19.69
CA VAL A 162 -1.33 -1.65 -19.89
C VAL A 162 -1.26 -0.32 -20.62
N THR A 163 -1.89 -0.25 -21.79
CA THR A 163 -2.04 1.01 -22.54
C THR A 163 -3.03 1.92 -21.82
N ALA A 164 -2.62 3.14 -21.51
CA ALA A 164 -3.51 4.15 -20.98
C ALA A 164 -4.30 4.83 -22.11
N GLU A 165 -5.62 4.82 -22.00
CA GLU A 165 -6.52 5.53 -22.91
C GLU A 165 -6.57 7.01 -22.50
N ILE A 166 -6.22 7.93 -23.42
CA ILE A 166 -6.29 9.37 -23.16
C ILE A 166 -7.64 9.89 -23.67
N ILE A 167 -8.48 10.38 -22.76
CA ILE A 167 -9.87 10.77 -23.03
C ILE A 167 -10.01 12.28 -22.84
N ASN A 168 -10.88 12.94 -23.62
CA ASN A 168 -11.25 14.35 -23.45
C ASN A 168 -10.09 15.37 -23.51
N TRP A 169 -8.97 14.99 -24.16
CA TRP A 169 -7.85 15.90 -24.41
C TRP A 169 -7.92 16.44 -25.84
N LYS A 170 -8.58 17.58 -26.03
CA LYS A 170 -8.54 18.36 -27.28
C LYS A 170 -7.37 19.32 -27.26
#